data_AF-A0A6S6T3D0-F1
#
_entry.id   AF-A0A6S6T3D0-F1
#
_cell.length_a   1.000
_cell.length_b   1.000
_cell.length_c   1.000
_cell.angle_alpha   90.00
_cell.angle_beta   90.00
_cell.angle_gamma   90.00
#
_symmetry.space_group_name_H-M   'P 1'
#
loop_
_entity.id
_entity.type
_entity.pdbx_description
1 polymer ?
#
loop_
_entity_poly.entity_id
_entity_poly.type
_entity_poly.pdbx_seq_one_letter_code
_entity_poly.pdbx_strand_id
1 'polypeptide(L)'
;MLNRQTSDVLRENKSVKINIEDAEFVSRSEMNEAMALANSIELEQMNDKLINFYGWSNEDVSLMSDYYKKWLSLHVCYPELAIAPSIKLDEYWHMHILDTQKYMEDCQMIFGRYLHHYPYFGLEGDKEELNNGFTLTNKLFEHHFSHGLTGFANPCSSTACR
;
A
#
# COMPACT_ATOMS: atom_id res chain seq x y z
N MET A 1 -18.67 29.59 24.55
CA MET A 1 -17.30 29.79 24.03
C MET A 1 -16.39 28.82 24.77
N LEU A 2 -16.11 27.67 24.17
CA LEU A 2 -15.25 26.66 24.77
C LEU A 2 -13.82 26.83 24.26
N ASN A 3 -12.91 26.77 25.22
CA ASN A 3 -11.51 27.13 25.16
C ASN A 3 -10.76 26.22 24.16
N ARG A 4 -10.05 26.81 23.19
CA ARG A 4 -9.11 26.10 22.31
C ARG A 4 -7.81 25.84 23.07
N GLN A 5 -7.79 24.83 23.92
CA GLN A 5 -6.57 24.24 24.44
C GLN A 5 -6.82 22.75 24.60
N THR A 6 -6.46 21.98 23.57
CA THR A 6 -5.99 20.58 23.62
C THR A 6 -6.08 19.96 22.22
N SER A 7 -5.00 20.02 21.44
CA SER A 7 -4.69 18.96 20.47
C SER A 7 -3.19 18.79 20.18
N ASP A 8 -2.30 19.36 21.00
CA ASP A 8 -0.85 19.07 20.96
C ASP A 8 -0.48 17.85 21.81
N VAL A 9 -1.33 16.82 21.79
CA VAL A 9 -1.11 15.58 22.54
C VAL A 9 -1.05 14.44 21.53
N LEU A 10 0.20 14.02 21.28
CA LEU A 10 0.63 12.73 20.71
C LEU A 10 0.62 12.57 19.18
N ARG A 11 1.41 13.37 18.46
CA ARG A 11 2.30 12.77 17.44
C ARG A 11 3.64 12.55 18.13
N GLU A 12 3.80 11.41 18.80
CA GLU A 12 5.15 10.92 19.08
C GLU A 12 5.87 10.84 17.74
N ASN A 13 6.94 11.61 17.59
CA ASN A 13 7.87 11.54 16.45
C ASN A 13 8.56 10.17 16.47
N LYS A 14 7.82 9.12 16.15
CA LYS A 14 8.40 7.85 15.76
C LYS A 14 9.03 8.12 14.40
N SER A 15 10.36 8.22 14.37
CA SER A 15 11.12 8.36 13.14
C SER A 15 10.65 7.25 12.18
N VAL A 16 10.11 7.68 11.05
CA VAL A 16 9.59 6.79 10.02
C VAL A 16 10.78 6.02 9.43
N LYS A 17 10.81 4.68 9.55
CA LYS A 17 11.90 3.88 8.99
C LYS A 17 11.69 3.79 7.47
N ILE A 18 12.46 4.60 6.73
CA ILE A 18 12.40 4.72 5.26
C ILE A 18 13.63 4.12 4.56
N ASN A 19 14.45 3.35 5.29
CA ASN A 19 15.63 2.67 4.79
C ASN A 19 15.78 1.27 5.38
N ILE A 20 16.46 0.41 4.62
CA ILE A 20 16.78 -0.96 5.01
C ILE A 20 18.04 -1.41 4.26
N GLU A 21 18.98 -2.03 4.98
CA GLU A 21 20.17 -2.64 4.39
C GLU A 21 19.81 -3.98 3.75
N ASP A 22 20.53 -4.39 2.70
CA ASP A 22 20.20 -5.64 1.97
C ASP A 22 20.30 -6.89 2.86
N ALA A 23 21.13 -6.82 3.91
CA ALA A 23 21.27 -7.88 4.91
C ALA A 23 20.05 -8.02 5.84
N GLU A 24 19.16 -7.03 5.89
CA GLU A 24 17.91 -7.05 6.67
C GLU A 24 16.73 -7.59 5.85
N PHE A 25 16.92 -7.99 4.58
CA PHE A 25 15.84 -8.58 3.80
C PHE A 25 15.41 -9.94 4.34
N VAL A 26 14.09 -10.15 4.45
CA VAL A 26 13.53 -11.44 4.82
C VAL A 26 13.88 -12.48 3.77
N SER A 27 13.95 -13.75 4.18
CA SER A 27 14.21 -14.84 3.28
C SER A 27 13.06 -15.04 2.28
N ARG A 28 13.36 -15.74 1.17
CA ARG A 28 12.34 -16.17 0.21
C ARG A 28 11.21 -17.00 0.87
N SER A 29 11.52 -17.79 1.90
CA SER A 29 10.52 -18.60 2.60
C SER A 29 9.53 -17.71 3.36
N GLU A 30 10.04 -16.74 4.12
CA GLU A 30 9.22 -15.79 4.87
C GLU A 30 8.34 -14.95 3.92
N MET A 31 8.91 -14.49 2.80
CA MET A 31 8.14 -13.76 1.78
C MET A 31 7.03 -14.63 1.16
N ASN A 32 7.28 -15.92 0.92
CA ASN A 32 6.28 -16.84 0.40
C ASN A 32 5.12 -17.07 1.39
N GLU A 33 5.40 -17.12 2.69
CA GLU A 33 4.37 -17.23 3.73
C GLU A 33 3.49 -15.97 3.79
N ALA A 34 4.11 -14.79 3.75
CA ALA A 34 3.38 -13.53 3.66
C ALA A 34 2.54 -13.42 2.38
N MET A 35 3.07 -13.86 1.24
CA MET A 35 2.33 -13.94 -0.02
C MET A 35 1.15 -14.93 0.06
N ALA A 36 1.29 -16.04 0.79
CA ALA A 36 0.18 -16.99 0.99
C ALA A 36 -0.99 -16.33 1.75
N LEU A 37 -0.69 -15.53 2.79
CA LEU A 37 -1.70 -14.74 3.50
C LEU A 37 -2.37 -13.73 2.55
N ALA A 38 -1.58 -12.93 1.84
CA ALA A 38 -2.11 -11.94 0.89
C ALA A 38 -2.91 -12.59 -0.27
N ASN A 39 -2.56 -13.80 -0.67
CA ASN A 39 -3.29 -14.52 -1.70
C ASN A 39 -4.64 -15.06 -1.23
N SER A 40 -4.84 -15.24 0.08
CA SER A 40 -6.08 -15.78 0.66
C SER A 40 -7.26 -14.81 0.70
N ILE A 41 -7.03 -13.50 0.46
CA ILE A 41 -8.12 -12.54 0.39
C ILE A 41 -8.78 -12.54 -1.00
N GLU A 42 -10.11 -12.50 -0.97
CA GLU A 42 -10.96 -12.50 -2.16
C GLU A 42 -11.36 -11.08 -2.55
N LEU A 43 -11.00 -10.62 -3.75
CA LEU A 43 -11.23 -9.24 -4.21
C LEU A 43 -12.18 -9.15 -5.42
N GLU A 44 -12.90 -10.24 -5.74
CA GLU A 44 -13.72 -10.36 -6.95
C GLU A 44 -14.78 -9.26 -7.09
N GLN A 45 -15.57 -9.00 -6.04
CA GLN A 45 -16.59 -7.95 -6.07
C GLN A 45 -16.00 -6.54 -6.32
N MET A 46 -14.81 -6.27 -5.76
CA MET A 46 -14.10 -5.02 -5.99
C MET A 46 -13.57 -4.94 -7.42
N ASN A 47 -13.01 -6.03 -7.93
CA ASN A 47 -12.52 -6.15 -9.30
C ASN A 47 -13.65 -5.94 -10.32
N ASP A 48 -14.80 -6.57 -10.11
CA ASP A 48 -16.00 -6.37 -10.92
C ASP A 48 -16.46 -4.92 -10.90
N LYS A 49 -16.39 -4.26 -9.74
CA LYS A 49 -16.76 -2.85 -9.62
C LYS A 49 -15.82 -1.95 -10.40
N LEU A 50 -14.51 -2.18 -10.31
CA LEU A 50 -13.47 -1.46 -11.05
C LEU A 50 -13.70 -1.56 -12.57
N ILE A 51 -14.00 -2.76 -13.08
CA ILE A 51 -14.25 -2.99 -14.51
C ILE A 51 -15.57 -2.34 -14.94
N ASN A 52 -16.66 -2.68 -14.27
CA ASN A 52 -18.00 -2.36 -14.77
C ASN A 52 -18.44 -0.92 -14.49
N PHE A 53 -17.87 -0.25 -13.49
CA PHE A 53 -18.31 1.08 -13.07
C PHE A 53 -17.21 2.15 -13.16
N TYR A 54 -15.95 1.78 -12.97
CA TYR A 54 -14.82 2.72 -13.07
C TYR A 54 -14.05 2.61 -14.40
N GLY A 55 -14.42 1.66 -15.27
CA GLY A 55 -13.88 1.54 -16.62
C GLY A 55 -12.43 1.04 -16.69
N TRP A 56 -11.94 0.38 -15.65
CA TRP A 56 -10.62 -0.24 -15.68
C TRP A 56 -10.61 -1.43 -16.63
N SER A 57 -9.50 -1.65 -17.34
CA SER A 57 -9.37 -2.86 -18.17
C SER A 57 -9.15 -4.10 -17.31
N ASN A 58 -9.44 -5.27 -17.86
CA ASN A 58 -9.17 -6.54 -17.19
C ASN A 58 -7.67 -6.71 -16.88
N GLU A 59 -6.81 -6.24 -17.80
CA GLU A 59 -5.35 -6.27 -17.64
C GLU A 59 -4.91 -5.38 -16.49
N ASP A 60 -5.48 -4.17 -16.38
CA ASP A 60 -5.19 -3.24 -15.30
C ASP A 60 -5.62 -3.78 -13.93
N VAL A 61 -6.81 -4.37 -13.84
CA VAL A 61 -7.31 -4.98 -12.61
C VAL A 61 -6.49 -6.21 -12.23
N SER A 62 -6.15 -7.07 -13.19
CA SER A 62 -5.32 -8.25 -12.95
C SER A 62 -3.92 -7.85 -12.45
N LEU A 63 -3.29 -6.88 -13.11
CA LEU A 63 -1.96 -6.38 -12.73
C LEU A 63 -1.98 -5.71 -11.34
N MET A 64 -2.95 -4.83 -11.08
CA MET A 64 -3.02 -4.15 -9.78
C MET A 64 -3.45 -5.09 -8.65
N SER A 65 -4.28 -6.10 -8.92
CA SER A 65 -4.58 -7.15 -7.94
C SER A 65 -3.32 -7.92 -7.53
N ASP A 66 -2.47 -8.30 -8.49
CA ASP A 66 -1.20 -8.98 -8.21
C ASP A 66 -0.24 -8.05 -7.42
N TYR A 67 -0.09 -6.81 -7.87
CA TYR A 67 0.79 -5.83 -7.21
C TYR A 67 0.30 -5.47 -5.81
N TYR A 68 -1.01 -5.42 -5.59
CA TYR A 68 -1.60 -5.19 -4.29
C TYR A 68 -1.30 -6.33 -3.33
N LYS A 69 -1.47 -7.59 -3.75
CA LYS A 69 -1.12 -8.75 -2.91
C LYS A 69 0.37 -8.79 -2.57
N LYS A 70 1.24 -8.46 -3.53
CA LYS A 70 2.69 -8.27 -3.30
C LYS A 70 2.99 -7.13 -2.32
N TRP A 71 2.27 -6.03 -2.40
CA TRP A 71 2.47 -4.90 -1.50
C TRP A 71 1.96 -5.19 -0.08
N LEU A 72 0.86 -5.93 0.07
CA LEU A 72 0.40 -6.41 1.38
C LEU A 72 1.42 -7.35 2.02
N SER A 73 2.04 -8.26 1.27
CA SER A 73 3.09 -9.14 1.82
C SER A 73 4.32 -8.37 2.29
N LEU A 74 4.69 -7.28 1.61
CA LEU A 74 5.73 -6.36 2.14
C LEU A 74 5.33 -5.76 3.49
N HIS A 75 4.07 -5.36 3.68
CA HIS A 75 3.60 -4.87 4.99
C HIS A 75 3.58 -5.94 6.09
N VAL A 76 3.43 -7.22 5.74
CA VAL A 76 3.57 -8.34 6.68
C VAL A 76 5.03 -8.51 7.09
N CYS A 77 5.95 -8.54 6.12
CA CYS A 77 7.37 -8.80 6.37
C CYS A 77 8.10 -7.61 7.01
N TYR A 78 7.64 -6.39 6.74
CA TYR A 78 8.31 -5.15 7.14
C TYR A 78 7.33 -4.16 7.80
N PRO A 79 6.70 -4.53 8.92
CA PRO A 79 5.64 -3.74 9.54
C PRO A 79 6.09 -2.37 10.07
N GLU A 80 7.39 -2.16 10.25
CA GLU A 80 8.01 -0.92 10.70
C GLU A 80 8.46 0.01 9.56
N LEU A 81 8.54 -0.49 8.32
CA LEU A 81 8.94 0.31 7.17
C LEU A 81 7.76 1.14 6.65
N ALA A 82 8.03 2.40 6.34
CA ALA A 82 7.08 3.21 5.58
C ALA A 82 7.34 3.06 4.08
N ILE A 83 6.62 2.11 3.52
CA ILE A 83 6.52 1.90 2.08
C ILE A 83 5.32 2.65 1.52
N ALA A 84 5.47 3.21 0.31
CA ALA A 84 4.41 3.93 -0.38
C ALA A 84 4.09 3.27 -1.72
N PRO A 85 2.80 3.04 -2.04
CA PRO A 85 2.39 2.47 -3.32
C PRO A 85 2.63 3.44 -4.49
N SER A 86 2.49 2.94 -5.72
CA SER A 86 2.32 3.81 -6.90
C SER A 86 0.93 4.44 -6.89
N ILE A 87 0.72 5.50 -7.68
CA ILE A 87 -0.60 6.17 -7.76
C ILE A 87 -1.72 5.18 -8.08
N LYS A 88 -1.54 4.33 -9.10
CA LYS A 88 -2.57 3.37 -9.52
C LYS A 88 -2.80 2.26 -8.48
N LEU A 89 -1.73 1.86 -7.78
CA LEU A 89 -1.85 0.90 -6.69
C LEU A 89 -2.56 1.51 -5.47
N ASP A 90 -2.34 2.79 -5.18
CA ASP A 90 -3.07 3.55 -4.15
C ASP A 90 -4.56 3.65 -4.49
N GLU A 91 -4.91 3.95 -5.75
CA GLU A 91 -6.31 3.94 -6.21
C GLU A 91 -6.96 2.56 -6.03
N TYR A 92 -6.24 1.47 -6.32
CA TYR A 92 -6.72 0.11 -6.09
C TYR A 92 -6.89 -0.16 -4.58
N TRP A 93 -5.95 0.28 -3.74
CA TRP A 93 -6.06 0.14 -2.29
C TRP A 93 -7.24 0.93 -1.71
N HIS A 94 -7.51 2.14 -2.20
CA HIS A 94 -8.69 2.94 -1.79
C HIS A 94 -9.98 2.17 -2.06
N MET A 95 -10.09 1.50 -3.19
CA MET A 95 -11.25 0.71 -3.52
C MET A 95 -11.49 -0.43 -2.53
N HIS A 96 -10.43 -1.02 -1.97
CA HIS A 96 -10.56 -2.00 -0.90
C HIS A 96 -11.03 -1.33 0.40
N ILE A 97 -10.46 -0.18 0.78
CA ILE A 97 -10.84 0.58 1.98
C ILE A 97 -12.33 0.98 1.98
N LEU A 98 -12.90 1.29 0.81
CA LEU A 98 -14.31 1.68 0.68
C LEU A 98 -15.27 0.57 1.13
N ASP A 99 -14.88 -0.70 1.04
CA ASP A 99 -15.58 -1.81 1.70
C ASP A 99 -15.03 -1.98 3.12
N THR A 100 -15.41 -1.05 3.99
CA THR A 100 -14.81 -0.90 5.33
C THR A 100 -14.88 -2.16 6.20
N GLN A 101 -15.96 -2.95 6.08
CA GLN A 101 -16.09 -4.20 6.83
C GLN A 101 -15.08 -5.24 6.34
N LYS A 102 -15.08 -5.48 5.03
CA LYS A 102 -14.17 -6.44 4.42
C LYS A 102 -12.72 -6.06 4.60
N TYR A 103 -12.39 -4.78 4.43
CA TYR A 103 -11.04 -4.27 4.63
C TYR A 103 -10.55 -4.49 6.06
N MET A 104 -11.42 -4.30 7.07
CA MET A 104 -11.07 -4.57 8.47
C MET A 104 -10.85 -6.07 8.73
N GLU A 105 -11.69 -6.94 8.18
CA GLU A 105 -11.57 -8.39 8.28
C GLU A 105 -10.27 -8.90 7.62
N ASP A 106 -10.01 -8.46 6.39
CA ASP A 106 -8.81 -8.82 5.63
C ASP A 106 -7.53 -8.29 6.32
N CYS A 107 -7.55 -7.06 6.85
CA CYS A 107 -6.44 -6.53 7.65
C CYS A 107 -6.19 -7.35 8.91
N GLN A 108 -7.25 -7.74 9.63
CA GLN A 108 -7.12 -8.58 10.82
C GLN A 108 -6.54 -9.96 10.46
N MET A 109 -6.90 -10.53 9.32
CA MET A 109 -6.39 -11.81 8.84
C MET A 109 -4.91 -11.73 8.43
N ILE A 110 -4.53 -10.70 7.66
CA ILE A 110 -3.18 -10.60 7.10
C ILE A 110 -2.19 -10.04 8.12
N PHE A 111 -2.57 -8.99 8.85
CA PHE A 111 -1.66 -8.22 9.70
C PHE A 111 -1.89 -8.40 11.20
N GLY A 112 -3.03 -8.98 11.59
CA GLY A 112 -3.48 -9.00 12.99
C GLY A 112 -3.89 -7.62 13.53
N ARG A 113 -3.93 -6.59 12.68
CA ARG A 113 -4.25 -5.20 13.01
C ARG A 113 -4.78 -4.46 11.77
N TYR A 114 -5.40 -3.31 11.97
CA TYR A 114 -5.77 -2.43 10.86
C TYR A 114 -4.53 -1.79 10.20
N LEU A 115 -4.46 -1.84 8.87
CA LEU A 115 -3.49 -1.07 8.11
C LEU A 115 -4.07 0.32 7.82
N HIS A 116 -3.62 1.32 8.58
CA HIS A 116 -4.12 2.68 8.46
C HIS A 116 -3.65 3.37 7.19
N HIS A 117 -4.58 4.03 6.50
CA HIS A 117 -4.26 4.96 5.41
C HIS A 117 -4.28 6.40 5.93
N TYR A 118 -3.25 7.19 5.59
CA TYR A 118 -3.21 8.63 5.80
C TYR A 118 -3.25 9.35 4.44
N PRO A 119 -4.43 9.80 3.97
CA PRO A 119 -4.63 10.29 2.60
C PRO A 119 -3.98 11.65 2.31
N TYR A 120 -3.43 12.31 3.34
CA TYR A 120 -2.78 13.61 3.22
C TYR A 120 -1.25 13.52 3.16
N PHE A 121 -0.69 12.30 3.23
CA PHE A 121 0.75 12.08 3.18
C PHE A 121 1.33 12.65 1.88
N GLY A 122 2.34 13.53 1.98
CA GLY A 122 2.96 14.19 0.83
C GLY A 122 2.33 15.54 0.40
N LEU A 123 1.24 15.99 1.04
CA LEU A 123 0.65 17.31 0.76
C LEU A 123 1.21 18.45 1.65
N GLU A 124 1.66 18.15 2.87
CA GLU A 124 2.03 19.14 3.91
C GLU A 124 3.54 19.26 4.17
N GLY A 125 4.38 19.05 3.15
CA GLY A 125 5.85 19.11 3.29
C GLY A 125 6.54 17.75 3.24
N ASP A 126 5.78 16.66 3.33
CA ASP A 126 6.29 15.28 3.39
C ASP A 126 6.58 14.65 2.00
N LYS A 127 6.76 15.49 0.96
CA LYS A 127 7.00 15.00 -0.41
C LYS A 127 8.25 14.14 -0.52
N GLU A 128 9.30 14.52 0.21
CA GLU A 128 10.54 13.76 0.24
C GLU A 128 10.34 12.41 0.91
N GLU A 129 9.60 12.35 2.02
CA GLU A 129 9.28 11.08 2.69
C GLU A 129 8.44 10.16 1.81
N LEU A 130 7.45 10.69 1.09
CA LEU A 130 6.65 9.94 0.11
C LEU A 130 7.55 9.37 -1.00
N ASN A 131 8.45 10.18 -1.57
CA ASN A 131 9.38 9.73 -2.60
C ASN A 131 10.35 8.66 -2.07
N ASN A 132 10.83 8.82 -0.85
CA ASN A 132 11.72 7.84 -0.20
C ASN A 132 10.99 6.53 0.08
N GLY A 133 9.75 6.58 0.57
CA GLY A 133 8.91 5.39 0.77
C GLY A 133 8.58 4.68 -0.54
N PHE A 134 8.35 5.42 -1.62
CA PHE A 134 8.14 4.82 -2.95
C PHE A 134 9.43 4.20 -3.50
N THR A 135 10.58 4.86 -3.31
CA THR A 135 11.90 4.32 -3.68
C THR A 135 12.19 3.02 -2.94
N LEU A 136 11.91 2.98 -1.64
CA LEU A 136 12.03 1.79 -0.82
C LEU A 136 11.10 0.67 -1.30
N THR A 137 9.86 1.01 -1.67
CA THR A 137 8.89 0.04 -2.22
C THR A 137 9.42 -0.59 -3.50
N ASN A 138 9.97 0.21 -4.43
CA ASN A 138 10.59 -0.32 -5.65
C ASN A 138 11.79 -1.23 -5.34
N LYS A 139 12.66 -0.83 -4.40
CA LYS A 139 13.81 -1.67 -3.97
C LYS A 139 13.34 -3.04 -3.49
N LEU A 140 12.31 -3.08 -2.65
CA LEU A 140 11.74 -4.32 -2.13
C LEU A 140 11.06 -5.16 -3.23
N PHE A 141 10.35 -4.51 -4.15
CA PHE A 141 9.73 -5.16 -5.30
C PHE A 141 10.78 -5.83 -6.21
N GLU A 142 11.85 -5.11 -6.55
CA GLU A 142 12.94 -5.65 -7.35
C GLU A 142 13.60 -6.86 -6.69
N HIS A 143 13.86 -6.78 -5.38
CA HIS A 143 14.48 -7.87 -4.64
C HIS A 143 13.57 -9.11 -4.56
N HIS A 144 12.33 -8.96 -4.10
CA HIS A 144 11.44 -10.09 -3.79
C HIS A 144 10.70 -10.64 -5.01
N PHE A 145 10.38 -9.79 -5.99
CA PHE A 145 9.52 -10.14 -7.11
C PHE A 145 10.23 -10.03 -8.47
N SER A 146 11.51 -9.64 -8.49
CA SER A 146 12.34 -9.54 -9.71
C SER A 146 11.80 -8.53 -10.74
N HIS A 147 10.98 -7.58 -10.32
CA HIS A 147 10.53 -6.44 -11.11
C HIS A 147 10.22 -5.26 -10.20
N GLY A 148 10.42 -4.03 -10.66
CA GLY A 148 9.97 -2.84 -9.94
C GLY A 148 8.45 -2.70 -9.95
N LEU A 149 7.90 -1.83 -9.10
CA LEU A 149 6.47 -1.50 -9.09
C LEU A 149 6.04 -0.74 -10.35
N THR A 150 7.00 -0.14 -11.08
CA THR A 150 6.78 0.64 -12.31
C THR A 150 6.97 -0.15 -13.60
N GLY A 151 6.90 -1.49 -13.57
CA GLY A 151 7.07 -2.34 -14.75
C GLY A 151 5.87 -2.34 -15.71
N PHE A 152 6.02 -1.72 -16.88
CA PHE A 152 5.20 -1.89 -18.10
C PHE A 152 3.67 -1.69 -18.00
N ALA A 153 3.16 -0.65 -17.33
CA ALA A 153 1.92 0.04 -17.73
C ALA A 153 1.70 1.31 -16.89
N ASN A 154 1.62 2.45 -17.59
CA ASN A 154 1.11 3.76 -17.15
C ASN A 154 1.85 4.49 -16.01
N PRO A 155 2.88 5.30 -16.35
CA PRO A 155 3.14 6.52 -15.60
C PRO A 155 1.93 7.44 -15.79
N CYS A 156 1.10 7.59 -14.74
CA CYS A 156 0.28 8.77 -14.50
C CYS A 156 -0.48 9.37 -15.71
N SER A 157 -1.77 9.07 -15.83
CA SER A 157 -2.70 9.89 -16.64
C SER A 157 -4.08 10.03 -15.97
N SER A 158 -4.13 10.10 -14.64
CA SER A 158 -5.34 10.52 -13.95
C SER A 158 -5.39 12.05 -13.91
N THR A 159 -6.19 12.65 -14.79
CA THR A 159 -6.58 14.06 -14.79
C THR A 159 -7.44 14.46 -13.59
N ALA A 160 -7.66 13.57 -12.62
CA ALA A 160 -8.55 13.78 -11.47
C ALA A 160 -7.85 14.39 -10.24
N CYS A 161 -6.53 14.62 -10.27
CA CYS A 161 -5.87 15.51 -9.31
C CYS A 161 -5.85 16.94 -9.83
N ARG A 162 -6.98 17.64 -9.73
CA ARG A 162 -7.07 19.10 -9.75
C ARG A 162 -8.09 19.59 -8.75
#